data_AF-A0A4Q5NYF2-F1
#
_entry.id   AF-A0A4Q5NYF2-F1
#
_cell.length_a   1.000
_cell.length_b   1.000
_cell.length_c   1.000
_cell.angle_alpha   90.00
_cell.angle_beta   90.00
_cell.angle_gamma   90.00
#
_symmetry.space_group_name_H-M   'P 1'
#
loop_
_entity.id
_entity.type
_entity.pdbx_description
1 polymer ?
#
loop_
_entity_poly.entity_id
_entity_poly.type
_entity_poly.pdbx_seq_one_letter_code
_entity_poly.pdbx_strand_id
1 'polypeptide(L)'
;MPITAESSTQDLTIQQMSRQCGLSEHTLRFYEKVGLIPSVPRDGSSTHRRYPPDLVLLVEAIACLQQSGLSIQDMRDYLALIGEGASAAYKQKVLLEAHDKALEKEIERLKLRRRYLRGKMAYWDAVVEGDAEKIQAVTEANHRIGAQLMKIQR
;
A
#
# COMPACT_ATOMS: atom_id res chain seq x y z
N MET A 1 -5.90 15.68 -8.84
CA MET A 1 -4.53 15.27 -9.19
C MET A 1 -4.65 14.25 -10.32
N PRO A 2 -4.10 14.47 -11.51
CA PRO A 2 -4.16 13.44 -12.54
C PRO A 2 -3.03 12.44 -12.29
N ILE A 3 -3.41 11.20 -12.00
CA ILE A 3 -2.50 10.06 -12.14
C ILE A 3 -2.41 9.83 -13.65
N THR A 4 -1.39 10.39 -14.28
CA THR A 4 -1.13 10.19 -15.70
C THR A 4 -0.59 8.79 -15.92
N ALA A 5 -1.47 7.87 -16.30
CA ALA A 5 -1.15 6.74 -17.16
C ALA A 5 -1.90 6.96 -18.47
N GLU A 6 -1.22 6.75 -19.60
CA GLU A 6 -1.77 6.86 -20.96
C GLU A 6 -3.16 6.20 -21.00
N SER A 7 -4.20 7.03 -20.99
CA SER A 7 -5.57 6.56 -20.84
C SER A 7 -5.97 5.85 -22.13
N SER A 8 -5.95 4.52 -22.09
CA SER A 8 -6.57 3.69 -23.10
C SER A 8 -7.99 4.21 -23.36
N THR A 9 -8.27 4.63 -24.59
CA THR A 9 -9.59 5.16 -25.01
C THR A 9 -10.67 4.08 -25.09
N GLN A 10 -10.43 2.90 -24.52
CA GLN A 10 -11.29 1.73 -24.58
C GLN A 10 -11.68 1.29 -23.18
N ASP A 11 -12.95 0.92 -23.04
CA ASP A 11 -13.48 0.36 -21.80
C ASP A 11 -12.75 -0.94 -21.42
N LEU A 12 -12.40 -1.06 -20.15
CA LEU A 12 -11.73 -2.25 -19.64
C LEU A 12 -12.74 -3.29 -19.13
N THR A 13 -12.44 -4.56 -19.35
CA THR A 13 -13.11 -5.66 -18.63
C THR A 13 -12.67 -5.66 -17.16
N ILE A 14 -13.44 -6.34 -16.29
CA ILE A 14 -13.04 -6.51 -14.88
C ILE A 14 -11.68 -7.21 -14.72
N GLN A 15 -11.36 -8.15 -15.63
CA GLN A 15 -10.08 -8.86 -15.60
C GLN A 15 -8.91 -7.93 -15.95
N GLN A 16 -9.08 -7.07 -16.95
CA GLN A 16 -8.08 -6.05 -17.31
C GLN A 16 -7.91 -5.02 -16.19
N MET A 17 -9.02 -4.52 -15.64
CA MET A 17 -9.00 -3.58 -14.51
C MET A 17 -8.26 -4.18 -13.31
N SER A 18 -8.56 -5.44 -12.96
CA SER A 18 -7.90 -6.19 -11.89
C SER A 18 -6.38 -6.26 -12.07
N ARG A 19 -5.91 -6.58 -13.29
CA ARG A 19 -4.47 -6.61 -13.62
C ARG A 19 -3.82 -5.22 -13.54
N GLN A 20 -4.54 -4.19 -13.96
CA GLN A 20 -4.01 -2.83 -14.03
C GLN A 20 -3.87 -2.18 -12.66
N CYS A 21 -4.89 -2.27 -11.80
CA CYS A 21 -4.86 -1.66 -10.47
C CYS A 21 -4.30 -2.58 -9.37
N GLY A 22 -4.04 -3.86 -9.68
CA GLY A 22 -3.54 -4.84 -8.72
C GLY A 22 -4.59 -5.33 -7.70
N LEU A 23 -5.85 -4.91 -7.83
CA LEU A 23 -6.95 -5.38 -6.98
C LEU A 23 -7.60 -6.63 -7.58
N SER A 24 -7.94 -7.60 -6.74
CA SER A 24 -8.68 -8.78 -7.20
C SER A 24 -10.05 -8.40 -7.78
N GLU A 25 -10.57 -9.21 -8.71
CA GLU A 25 -11.94 -9.02 -9.20
C GLU A 25 -12.98 -9.05 -8.07
N HIS A 26 -12.72 -9.83 -7.02
CA HIS A 26 -13.56 -9.88 -5.83
C HIS A 26 -13.56 -8.53 -5.10
N THR A 27 -12.38 -7.92 -4.91
CA THR A 27 -12.22 -6.58 -4.31
C THR A 27 -12.95 -5.52 -5.12
N LEU A 28 -12.82 -5.54 -6.45
CA LEU A 28 -13.52 -4.61 -7.34
C LEU A 28 -15.05 -4.72 -7.21
N ARG A 29 -15.58 -5.95 -7.21
CA ARG A 29 -17.03 -6.21 -6.98
C ARG A 29 -17.47 -5.79 -5.59
N PHE A 30 -16.62 -6.00 -4.59
CA PHE A 30 -16.88 -5.59 -3.23
C PHE A 30 -16.93 -4.06 -3.11
N TYR A 31 -16.00 -3.33 -3.75
CA TYR A 31 -16.01 -1.86 -3.78
C TYR A 31 -17.26 -1.29 -4.45
N GLU A 32 -17.72 -1.91 -5.54
CA GLU A 32 -19.00 -1.57 -6.16
C GLU A 32 -20.17 -1.83 -5.19
N LYS A 33 -20.19 -3.01 -4.56
CA LYS A 33 -21.26 -3.41 -3.63
C LYS A 33 -21.37 -2.48 -2.43
N VAL A 34 -20.25 -2.03 -1.88
CA VAL A 34 -20.24 -1.14 -0.72
C VAL A 34 -20.38 0.34 -1.11
N GLY A 35 -20.45 0.66 -2.41
CA GLY A 35 -20.61 2.02 -2.92
C GLY A 35 -19.34 2.87 -2.87
N LEU A 36 -18.16 2.25 -2.75
CA LEU A 36 -16.89 2.98 -2.82
C LEU A 36 -16.57 3.41 -4.26
N ILE A 37 -16.96 2.57 -5.24
CA ILE A 37 -17.01 2.95 -6.66
C ILE A 37 -18.46 2.96 -7.12
N PRO A 38 -18.82 3.82 -8.10
CA PRO A 38 -20.16 3.82 -8.66
C PRO A 38 -20.46 2.48 -9.37
N SER A 39 -21.75 2.25 -9.62
CA SER A 39 -22.22 1.08 -10.37
C SER A 39 -21.50 0.97 -11.72
N VAL A 40 -20.90 -0.19 -11.98
CA VAL A 40 -20.10 -0.40 -13.20
C VAL A 40 -21.06 -0.73 -14.36
N PRO A 41 -21.00 0.00 -15.49
CA PRO A 41 -21.87 -0.30 -16.62
C PRO A 41 -21.61 -1.70 -17.17
N ARG A 42 -22.67 -2.31 -17.73
CA ARG A 42 -22.60 -3.61 -18.38
C ARG A 42 -22.70 -3.42 -19.88
N ASP A 43 -21.88 -4.14 -20.62
CA ASP A 43 -22.01 -4.25 -22.07
C ASP A 43 -23.39 -4.85 -22.41
N GLY A 44 -24.17 -4.11 -23.21
CA GLY A 44 -25.54 -4.46 -23.57
C GLY A 44 -25.67 -5.79 -24.32
N SER A 45 -24.58 -6.28 -24.91
CA SER A 45 -24.55 -7.57 -25.62
C SER A 45 -24.14 -8.76 -24.74
N SER A 46 -23.40 -8.52 -23.65
CA SER A 46 -22.67 -9.59 -22.97
C SER A 46 -22.89 -9.65 -21.46
N THR A 47 -23.67 -8.75 -20.84
CA THR A 47 -23.88 -8.64 -19.37
C THR A 47 -22.61 -8.46 -18.52
N HIS A 48 -21.43 -8.40 -19.16
CA HIS A 48 -20.14 -8.23 -18.52
C HIS A 48 -19.88 -6.77 -18.16
N ARG A 49 -19.24 -6.56 -17.01
CA ARG A 49 -18.80 -5.23 -16.55
C ARG A 49 -17.78 -4.62 -17.50
N ARG A 50 -17.94 -3.32 -17.76
CA ARG A 50 -17.06 -2.47 -18.56
C ARG A 50 -16.71 -1.23 -17.75
N TYR A 51 -15.42 -0.95 -17.62
CA TYR A 51 -14.88 0.19 -16.89
C TYR A 51 -14.52 1.26 -17.91
N PRO A 52 -15.35 2.31 -18.07
CA PRO A 52 -15.01 3.42 -18.95
C PRO A 52 -13.82 4.21 -18.40
N PRO A 53 -13.12 5.00 -19.24
CA PRO A 53 -11.88 5.69 -18.85
C PRO A 53 -11.97 6.48 -17.53
N ASP A 54 -13.05 7.23 -17.31
CA ASP A 54 -13.23 8.00 -16.07
C ASP A 54 -13.33 7.10 -14.82
N LEU A 55 -13.99 5.95 -14.97
CA LEU A 55 -14.11 4.97 -13.89
C LEU A 55 -12.80 4.23 -13.65
N VAL A 56 -12.00 4.00 -14.71
CA VAL A 56 -10.64 3.45 -14.57
C VAL A 56 -9.79 4.38 -13.71
N LEU A 57 -9.76 5.68 -14.02
CA LEU A 57 -9.00 6.67 -13.24
C LEU A 57 -9.44 6.72 -11.77
N LEU A 58 -10.74 6.63 -11.51
CA LEU A 58 -11.27 6.58 -10.14
C LEU A 58 -10.81 5.31 -9.41
N VAL A 59 -10.91 4.14 -10.05
CA VAL A 59 -10.49 2.86 -9.46
C VAL A 59 -8.98 2.86 -9.20
N GLU A 60 -8.18 3.42 -10.10
CA GLU A 60 -6.73 3.58 -9.89
C GLU A 60 -6.42 4.46 -8.69
N ALA A 61 -7.08 5.62 -8.57
CA ALA A 61 -6.91 6.49 -7.41
C ALA A 61 -7.24 5.78 -6.09
N ILE A 62 -8.35 5.04 -6.05
CA ILE A 62 -8.75 4.24 -4.88
C ILE A 62 -7.73 3.14 -4.60
N ALA A 63 -7.23 2.45 -5.63
CA ALA A 63 -6.21 1.42 -5.48
C ALA A 63 -4.90 1.99 -4.93
N CYS A 64 -4.50 3.19 -5.35
CA CYS A 64 -3.33 3.86 -4.79
C CYS A 64 -3.53 4.17 -3.30
N LEU A 65 -4.68 4.76 -2.92
CA LEU A 65 -5.00 5.06 -1.52
C LEU A 65 -5.01 3.79 -0.65
N GLN A 66 -5.62 2.72 -1.15
CA GLN A 66 -5.65 1.43 -0.45
C GLN A 66 -4.25 0.86 -0.23
N GLN A 67 -3.39 0.91 -1.26
CA GLN A 67 -2.01 0.42 -1.16
C GLN A 67 -1.15 1.29 -0.25
N SER A 68 -1.50 2.57 -0.08
CA SER A 68 -0.89 3.46 0.92
C SER A 68 -1.37 3.22 2.36
N GLY A 69 -2.22 2.20 2.58
CA GLY A 69 -2.65 1.80 3.92
C GLY A 69 -3.94 2.47 4.41
N LEU A 70 -4.63 3.25 3.57
CA LEU A 70 -5.91 3.84 3.95
C LEU A 70 -6.99 2.76 4.08
N SER A 71 -7.80 2.87 5.14
CA SER A 71 -8.95 2.01 5.33
C SER A 71 -10.06 2.31 4.31
N ILE A 72 -11.02 1.41 4.17
CA ILE A 72 -12.21 1.66 3.33
C ILE A 72 -12.97 2.91 3.81
N GLN A 73 -13.01 3.16 5.11
CA GLN A 73 -13.66 4.35 5.64
C GLN A 73 -12.88 5.62 5.27
N ASP A 74 -11.55 5.60 5.43
CA ASP A 74 -10.70 6.73 5.04
C ASP A 74 -10.83 7.04 3.55
N MET A 75 -10.90 6.00 2.69
CA MET A 75 -11.11 6.18 1.26
C MET A 75 -12.49 6.77 0.94
N ARG A 76 -13.55 6.42 1.68
CA ARG A 76 -14.87 7.05 1.52
C ARG A 76 -14.81 8.52 1.89
N ASP A 77 -14.23 8.83 3.04
CA ASP A 77 -14.09 10.19 3.54
C ASP A 77 -13.21 11.03 2.60
N TYR A 78 -12.18 10.38 2.01
CA TYR A 78 -11.36 10.95 0.95
C TYR A 78 -12.19 11.37 -0.25
N LEU A 79 -12.96 10.42 -0.82
CA LEU A 79 -13.76 10.64 -2.02
C LEU A 79 -14.90 11.64 -1.80
N ALA A 80 -15.55 11.62 -0.64
CA ALA A 80 -16.67 12.51 -0.31
C ALA A 80 -16.27 13.99 -0.30
N LEU A 81 -15.01 14.28 0.03
CA LEU A 81 -14.49 15.63 0.14
C LEU A 81 -13.85 16.15 -1.17
N ILE A 82 -13.87 15.35 -2.23
CA ILE A 82 -13.40 15.79 -3.55
C ILE A 82 -14.35 16.86 -4.10
N GLY A 83 -13.80 18.02 -4.45
CA GLY A 83 -14.57 19.11 -5.05
C GLY A 83 -15.21 20.09 -4.05
N GLU A 84 -15.11 19.84 -2.74
CA GLU A 84 -15.70 20.70 -1.68
C GLU A 84 -14.83 21.93 -1.29
N GLY A 85 -13.78 22.24 -2.06
CA GLY A 85 -12.97 23.45 -1.87
C GLY A 85 -11.94 23.37 -0.73
N ALA A 86 -11.49 24.54 -0.24
CA ALA A 86 -10.28 24.65 0.59
C ALA A 86 -10.39 23.96 1.97
N SER A 87 -11.56 23.99 2.63
CA SER A 87 -11.76 23.34 3.94
C SER A 87 -11.65 21.82 3.83
N ALA A 88 -12.18 21.26 2.75
CA ALA A 88 -12.07 19.84 2.43
C ALA A 88 -10.62 19.43 2.15
N ALA A 89 -9.88 20.24 1.39
CA ALA A 89 -8.46 20.02 1.15
C ALA A 89 -7.62 19.97 2.43
N TYR A 90 -7.92 20.83 3.42
CA TYR A 90 -7.24 20.79 4.72
C TYR A 90 -7.49 19.46 5.46
N LYS A 91 -8.75 19.00 5.54
CA LYS A 91 -9.09 17.72 6.18
C LYS A 91 -8.40 16.54 5.48
N GLN A 92 -8.36 16.55 4.15
CA GLN A 92 -7.66 15.54 3.37
C GLN A 92 -6.17 15.51 3.65
N LYS A 93 -5.54 16.68 3.72
CA LYS A 93 -4.12 16.77 4.06
C LYS A 93 -3.83 16.19 5.44
N VAL A 94 -4.63 16.52 6.45
CA VAL A 94 -4.46 16.00 7.81
C VAL A 94 -4.61 14.47 7.86
N LEU A 95 -5.59 13.92 7.15
CA LEU A 95 -5.77 12.47 7.02
C LEU A 95 -4.52 11.81 6.43
N LEU A 96 -4.02 12.32 5.31
CA LEU A 96 -2.83 11.78 4.65
C LEU A 96 -1.56 11.91 5.51
N GLU A 97 -1.37 13.04 6.21
CA GLU A 97 -0.23 13.22 7.14
C GLU A 97 -0.26 12.22 8.30
N ALA A 98 -1.43 11.79 8.76
CA ALA A 98 -1.55 10.76 9.80
C ALA A 98 -1.11 9.39 9.28
N HIS A 99 -1.53 9.03 8.05
CA HIS A 99 -1.12 7.80 7.39
C HIS A 99 0.37 7.79 7.03
N ASP A 100 0.93 8.90 6.55
CA ASP A 100 2.36 9.06 6.29
C ASP A 100 3.21 8.80 7.56
N LYS A 101 2.81 9.38 8.70
CA LYS A 101 3.48 9.11 10.00
C LYS A 101 3.38 7.66 10.44
N ALA A 102 2.29 6.97 10.12
CA ALA A 102 2.14 5.55 10.42
C ALA A 102 3.06 4.70 9.53
N LEU A 103 3.14 5.02 8.24
CA LEU A 103 4.05 4.37 7.30
C LEU A 103 5.52 4.54 7.70
N GLU A 104 5.93 5.74 8.13
CA GLU A 104 7.32 5.97 8.58
C GLU A 104 7.69 5.07 9.77
N LYS A 105 6.76 4.88 10.71
CA LYS A 105 6.97 3.95 11.84
C LYS A 105 7.10 2.50 11.37
N GLU A 106 6.32 2.09 10.38
CA GLU A 106 6.43 0.76 9.78
C GLU A 106 7.76 0.58 9.05
N ILE A 107 8.19 1.58 8.29
CA ILE A 107 9.50 1.61 7.60
C ILE A 107 10.63 1.43 8.62
N GLU A 108 10.62 2.16 9.74
CA GLU A 108 11.63 2.03 10.78
C GLU A 108 11.64 0.63 11.41
N ARG A 109 10.45 0.04 11.65
CA ARG A 109 10.34 -1.34 12.13
C ARG A 109 10.92 -2.34 11.13
N LEU A 110 10.64 -2.17 9.83
CA LEU A 110 11.16 -3.03 8.76
C LEU A 110 12.68 -2.88 8.61
N LYS A 111 13.21 -1.66 8.68
CA LYS A 111 14.66 -1.40 8.69
C LYS A 111 15.34 -2.11 9.85
N LEU A 112 14.76 -2.07 11.05
CA LEU A 112 15.31 -2.77 12.21
C LEU A 112 15.30 -4.30 12.02
N ARG A 113 14.19 -4.87 11.55
CA ARG A 113 14.07 -6.30 11.22
C ARG A 113 15.14 -6.72 10.19
N ARG A 114 15.31 -5.93 9.12
CA ARG A 114 16.34 -6.17 8.10
C ARG A 114 17.75 -6.11 8.69
N ARG A 115 18.01 -5.16 9.60
CA ARG A 115 19.30 -5.05 10.28
C ARG A 115 19.61 -6.28 11.13
N TYR A 116 18.60 -6.81 11.83
CA TYR A 116 18.74 -8.05 12.59
C TYR A 116 19.09 -9.25 11.69
N LEU A 117 18.37 -9.41 10.56
CA LEU A 117 18.68 -10.48 9.60
C LEU A 117 20.10 -10.37 9.03
N ARG A 118 20.52 -9.17 8.62
CA ARG A 118 21.89 -8.93 8.14
C ARG A 118 22.95 -9.24 9.19
N GLY A 119 22.70 -8.87 10.44
CA GLY A 119 23.58 -9.21 11.55
C GLY A 119 23.70 -10.72 11.76
N LYS A 120 22.61 -11.47 11.59
CA LYS A 120 22.64 -12.94 11.62
C LYS A 120 23.41 -13.55 10.45
N MET A 121 23.28 -12.99 9.24
CA MET A 121 24.11 -13.42 8.10
C MET A 121 25.60 -13.20 8.38
N ALA A 122 25.98 -12.00 8.84
CA ALA A 122 27.37 -11.67 9.17
C ALA A 122 27.96 -12.58 10.27
N TYR A 123 27.13 -13.03 11.20
CA TYR A 123 27.55 -14.00 12.22
C TYR A 123 27.91 -15.33 11.58
N TRP A 124 27.05 -15.85 10.71
CA TRP A 124 27.30 -17.11 10.02
C TRP A 124 28.48 -17.02 9.05
N ASP A 125 28.66 -15.88 8.38
CA ASP A 125 29.84 -15.62 7.54
C ASP A 125 31.13 -15.72 8.38
N ALA A 126 31.17 -15.09 9.56
CA ALA A 126 32.32 -15.16 10.47
C ALA A 126 32.58 -16.58 11.01
N VAL A 127 31.51 -17.36 11.27
CA VAL A 127 31.61 -18.77 11.66
C VAL A 127 32.22 -19.61 10.55
N VAL A 128 31.81 -19.39 9.30
CA VAL A 128 32.37 -20.09 8.13
C VAL A 128 33.84 -19.72 7.91
N GLU A 129 34.21 -18.46 8.12
CA GLU A 129 35.59 -17.98 8.04
C GLU A 129 36.47 -18.49 9.21
N GLY A 130 35.87 -18.93 10.31
CA GLY A 130 36.60 -19.35 11.52
C GLY A 130 37.22 -18.18 12.30
N ASP A 131 36.76 -16.94 12.07
CA ASP A 131 37.30 -15.74 12.70
C ASP A 131 36.64 -15.49 14.06
N ALA A 132 37.31 -15.91 15.13
CA ALA A 132 36.81 -15.80 16.50
C ALA A 132 36.58 -14.34 16.96
N GLU A 133 37.42 -13.40 16.52
CA GLU A 133 37.29 -11.99 16.89
C GLU A 133 36.04 -11.38 16.21
N LYS A 134 35.85 -11.69 14.92
CA LYS A 134 34.67 -11.25 14.16
C LYS A 134 33.39 -11.90 14.69
N ILE A 135 33.42 -13.17 15.09
CA ILE A 135 32.28 -13.85 15.74
C ILE A 135 31.89 -13.09 17.02
N GLN A 136 32.86 -12.74 17.87
CA GLN A 136 32.58 -12.02 19.12
C GLN A 136 31.99 -10.63 18.84
N ALA A 137 32.62 -9.85 17.98
CA ALA A 137 32.18 -8.50 17.63
C ALA A 137 30.76 -8.48 17.04
N VAL A 138 30.46 -9.41 16.12
CA VAL A 138 29.13 -9.52 15.49
C VAL A 138 28.08 -10.01 16.50
N THR A 139 28.44 -10.89 17.42
CA THR A 139 27.52 -11.38 18.46
C THR A 139 27.06 -10.24 19.38
N GLU A 140 27.98 -9.39 19.82
CA GLU A 140 27.67 -8.22 20.65
C GLU A 140 26.77 -7.22 19.91
N ALA A 141 27.10 -6.91 18.65
CA ALA A 141 26.28 -6.04 17.81
C ALA A 141 24.86 -6.62 17.62
N ASN A 142 24.75 -7.92 17.38
CA ASN A 142 23.47 -8.63 17.23
C ASN A 142 22.62 -8.59 18.49
N HIS A 143 23.23 -8.71 19.67
CA HIS A 143 22.51 -8.65 20.94
C HIS A 143 21.81 -7.28 21.13
N ARG A 144 22.51 -6.18 20.82
CA ARG A 144 21.94 -4.82 20.89
C ARG A 144 20.76 -4.64 19.94
N ILE A 145 20.88 -5.14 18.72
CA ILE A 145 19.79 -5.07 17.71
C ILE A 145 18.59 -5.93 18.15
N GLY A 146 18.85 -7.14 18.66
CA GLY A 146 17.81 -8.02 19.20
C GLY A 146 17.04 -7.38 20.36
N ALA A 147 17.73 -6.71 21.28
CA ALA A 147 17.12 -5.97 22.37
C ALA A 147 16.20 -4.83 21.87
N GLN A 148 16.60 -4.10 20.83
CA GLN A 148 15.74 -3.09 20.21
C GLN A 148 14.52 -3.71 19.53
N LEU A 149 14.68 -4.85 18.85
CA LEU A 149 13.61 -5.52 18.14
C LEU A 149 12.49 -6.00 19.08
N MET A 150 12.86 -6.54 20.25
CA MET A 150 11.90 -6.96 21.28
C MET A 150 11.07 -5.81 21.85
N LYS A 151 11.62 -4.58 21.88
CA LYS A 151 10.89 -3.40 22.37
C LYS A 151 9.82 -2.89 21.40
N ILE A 152 9.94 -3.18 20.11
CA ILE A 152 8.98 -2.75 19.07
C ILE A 152 7.81 -3.74 18.90
N GLN A 153 7.91 -4.94 19.47
CA GLN A 153 6.84 -5.95 19.42
C GLN A 153 5.82 -5.84 20.55
N ARG A 154 6.03 -4.92 21.52
CA ARG A 154 5.09 -4.58 22.59
C ARG A 154 4.42 -3.25 22.26
#